data_AF-A0AAV4SZM1-F1
#
_entry.id   AF-A0AAV4SZM1-F1
#
_cell.length_a   1.000
_cell.length_b   1.000
_cell.length_c   1.000
_cell.angle_alpha   90.00
_cell.angle_beta   90.00
_cell.angle_gamma   90.00
#
_symmetry.space_group_name_H-M   'P 1'
#
loop_
_entity.id
_entity.type
_entity.pdbx_description
1 polymer ?
#
loop_
_entity_poly.entity_id
_entity_poly.type
_entity_poly.pdbx_seq_one_letter_code
_entity_poly.pdbx_strand_id
1 'polypeptide(L)'
;MFNVTMHAGDTHVDLRLRSPALLLNIRYGGSSGDEKKRLVHHARRKVVEEAWAREAELVRKGWRGRREWSPEERRELMEKGKVTGYYGTSAHVTDAFTDLADDPTAVTFHKLDI
;
A
#
# COMPACT_ATOMS: atom_id res chain seq x y z
N MET A 1 -20.65 11.59 17.61
CA MET A 1 -21.54 10.44 17.30
C MET A 1 -20.76 9.49 16.40
N PHE A 2 -20.79 8.19 16.67
CA PHE A 2 -20.12 7.18 15.85
C PHE A 2 -21.10 6.64 14.80
N ASN A 3 -20.68 6.57 13.54
CA ASN A 3 -21.40 5.85 12.49
C ASN A 3 -20.98 4.38 12.53
N VAL A 4 -21.93 3.46 12.65
CA VAL A 4 -21.67 2.02 12.75
C VAL A 4 -22.23 1.33 11.52
N THR A 5 -21.38 0.58 10.80
CA THR A 5 -21.82 -0.26 9.67
C THR A 5 -21.38 -1.71 9.90
N MET A 6 -22.27 -2.65 9.56
CA MET A 6 -21.99 -4.08 9.65
C MET A 6 -21.98 -4.68 8.25
N HIS A 7 -20.97 -5.50 7.96
CA HIS A 7 -20.88 -6.26 6.71
C HIS A 7 -20.72 -7.73 7.06
N ALA A 8 -21.71 -8.55 6.72
CA ALA A 8 -21.61 -10.00 6.83
C ALA A 8 -21.16 -10.58 5.49
N GLY A 9 -20.05 -11.31 5.50
CA GLY A 9 -19.62 -12.19 4.41
C GLY A 9 -19.84 -13.66 4.79
N ASP A 10 -19.54 -14.58 3.87
CA ASP A 10 -19.86 -16.01 4.03
C ASP A 10 -19.19 -16.68 5.24
N THR A 11 -18.04 -16.16 5.68
CA THR A 11 -17.21 -16.76 6.75
C THR A 11 -16.88 -15.80 7.89
N HIS A 12 -17.34 -14.56 7.80
CA HIS A 12 -16.92 -13.50 8.71
C HIS A 12 -17.93 -12.36 8.76
N VAL A 13 -17.92 -11.63 9.87
CA VAL A 13 -18.70 -10.41 10.06
C VAL A 13 -17.77 -9.27 10.43
N ASP A 14 -17.76 -8.22 9.63
CA ASP A 14 -16.99 -7.00 9.88
C ASP A 14 -17.91 -5.92 10.49
N LEU A 15 -17.55 -5.40 11.66
CA LEU A 15 -18.17 -4.26 12.32
C LEU A 15 -17.24 -3.05 12.20
N ARG A 16 -17.71 -2.01 11.50
CA ARG A 16 -16.96 -0.77 11.28
C ARG A 16 -17.57 0.37 12.08
N LEU A 17 -16.78 1.00 12.93
CA LEU A 17 -17.14 2.21 13.65
C LEU A 17 -16.33 3.37 13.10
N ARG A 18 -17.01 4.42 12.61
CA ARG A 18 -16.39 5.62 12.04
C ARG A 18 -16.79 6.85 12.85
N SER A 19 -15.80 7.65 13.20
CA SER A 19 -15.93 9.04 13.63
C SER A 19 -14.91 9.90 12.88
N PRO A 20 -14.97 11.24 12.92
CA PRO A 20 -14.00 12.10 12.22
C PRO A 20 -12.54 11.81 12.56
N ALA A 21 -12.25 11.31 13.77
CA ALA A 21 -10.89 11.05 14.24
C ALA A 21 -10.56 9.55 14.40
N LEU A 22 -11.52 8.64 14.19
CA LEU A 22 -11.33 7.21 14.44
C LEU A 22 -12.04 6.36 13.40
N LEU A 23 -11.33 5.35 12.89
CA LEU A 23 -11.90 4.24 12.15
C LEU A 23 -11.49 2.94 12.85
N LEU A 24 -12.47 2.25 13.43
CA LEU A 24 -12.29 0.96 14.08
C LEU A 24 -12.98 -0.12 13.25
N ASN A 25 -12.27 -1.19 12.92
CA ASN A 25 -12.83 -2.37 12.24
C ASN A 25 -12.62 -3.61 13.12
N ILE A 26 -13.72 -4.28 13.47
CA ILE A 26 -13.72 -5.49 14.29
C ILE A 26 -14.27 -6.62 13.43
N ARG A 27 -13.46 -7.65 13.20
CA ARG A 27 -13.87 -8.83 12.43
C ARG A 27 -14.15 -10.01 13.36
N TYR A 28 -15.34 -10.59 13.22
CA TYR A 28 -15.76 -11.81 13.88
C TYR A 28 -15.72 -12.97 12.88
N GLY A 29 -15.11 -14.10 13.26
CA GLY A 29 -14.93 -15.26 12.38
C GLY A 29 -13.60 -15.26 11.61
N GLY A 30 -13.09 -16.45 11.32
CA GLY A 30 -11.77 -16.68 10.73
C GLY A 30 -10.65 -16.93 11.77
N SER A 31 -9.47 -17.34 11.30
CA SER A 31 -8.28 -17.51 12.14
C SER A 31 -7.49 -16.20 12.25
N SER A 32 -6.93 -15.92 13.44
CA SER A 32 -6.03 -14.78 13.66
C SER A 32 -4.87 -14.73 12.65
N GLY A 33 -4.39 -15.89 12.21
CA GLY A 33 -3.34 -15.99 11.20
C GLY A 33 -3.77 -15.49 9.81
N ASP A 34 -5.02 -15.75 9.42
CA ASP A 34 -5.54 -15.31 8.12
C ASP A 34 -5.82 -13.81 8.10
N GLU A 35 -6.29 -13.26 9.23
CA GLU A 35 -6.44 -11.82 9.40
C GLU A 35 -5.10 -11.10 9.31
N LYS A 36 -4.07 -11.62 9.99
CA LYS A 36 -2.71 -11.05 9.96
C LYS A 36 -2.17 -11.04 8.52
N LYS A 37 -2.30 -12.15 7.79
CA LYS A 37 -1.89 -12.23 6.37
C LYS A 37 -2.63 -11.19 5.51
N ARG A 38 -3.94 -11.00 5.72
CA ARG A 38 -4.73 -10.03 4.94
C ARG A 38 -4.28 -8.60 5.23
N LEU A 39 -4.07 -8.25 6.50
CA LEU A 39 -3.60 -6.92 6.89
C LEU A 39 -2.23 -6.62 6.29
N VAL A 40 -1.29 -7.58 6.39
CA VAL A 40 0.06 -7.45 5.80
C VAL A 40 -0.01 -7.26 4.28
N HIS A 41 -0.84 -8.04 3.58
CA HIS A 41 -1.03 -7.88 2.14
C HIS A 41 -1.61 -6.51 1.78
N HIS A 42 -2.59 -6.03 2.54
CA HIS A 42 -3.20 -4.72 2.34
C HIS A 42 -2.21 -3.59 2.57
N ALA A 43 -1.47 -3.62 3.69
CA ALA A 43 -0.43 -2.64 4.01
C ALA A 43 0.65 -2.60 2.92
N ARG A 44 1.15 -3.77 2.49
CA ARG A 44 2.13 -3.88 1.40
C ARG A 44 1.63 -3.20 0.12
N ARG A 45 0.39 -3.47 -0.29
CA ARG A 45 -0.18 -2.88 -1.51
C ARG A 45 -0.29 -1.36 -1.39
N LYS A 46 -0.82 -0.88 -0.27
CA LYS A 46 -1.00 0.55 0.01
C LYS A 46 0.35 1.28 -0.01
N VAL A 47 1.37 0.73 0.64
CA VAL A 47 2.71 1.31 0.69
C VAL A 47 3.38 1.36 -0.67
N VAL A 48 3.22 0.33 -1.51
CA VAL A 48 3.73 0.36 -2.88
C VAL A 48 3.02 1.42 -3.72
N GLU A 49 1.70 1.57 -3.56
CA GLU A 49 0.91 2.60 -4.25
C GLU A 49 1.31 4.02 -3.83
N GLU A 50 1.48 4.26 -2.53
CA GLU A 50 1.95 5.55 -2.01
C GLU A 50 3.38 5.87 -2.46
N ALA A 51 4.27 4.87 -2.51
CA ALA A 51 5.62 5.04 -3.04
C ALA A 51 5.60 5.44 -4.52
N TRP A 52 4.75 4.81 -5.33
CA TRP A 52 4.56 5.19 -6.74
C TRP A 52 4.02 6.61 -6.89
N ALA A 53 3.00 6.98 -6.11
CA ALA A 53 2.43 8.33 -6.12
C ALA A 53 3.47 9.39 -5.75
N ARG A 54 4.31 9.12 -4.74
CA ARG A 54 5.40 9.99 -4.33
C ARG A 54 6.46 10.14 -5.42
N GLU A 55 6.85 9.05 -6.07
CA GLU A 55 7.83 9.06 -7.16
C GLU A 55 7.29 9.85 -8.36
N ALA A 56 6.02 9.66 -8.73
CA ALA A 56 5.37 10.43 -9.79
C ALA A 56 5.33 11.93 -9.47
N GLU A 57 5.07 12.30 -8.21
CA GLU A 57 5.10 13.70 -7.79
C GLU A 57 6.52 14.31 -7.86
N LEU A 58 7.55 13.56 -7.45
CA LEU A 58 8.95 13.99 -7.55
C LEU A 58 9.36 14.22 -9.00
N VAL A 59 9.04 13.29 -9.89
CA VAL A 59 9.32 13.42 -11.33
C VAL A 59 8.56 14.60 -11.94
N ARG A 60 7.29 14.82 -11.55
CA ARG A 60 6.51 15.99 -11.98
C ARG A 60 7.11 17.31 -11.53
N LYS A 61 7.73 17.36 -10.34
CA LYS A 61 8.44 18.53 -9.82
C LYS A 61 9.82 18.73 -10.47
N GLY A 62 10.29 17.79 -11.31
CA GLY A 62 11.62 17.82 -11.93
C GLY A 62 12.76 17.37 -11.01
N TRP A 63 12.43 16.78 -9.86
CA TRP A 63 13.43 16.29 -8.91
C TRP A 63 13.91 14.89 -9.32
N ARG A 64 15.17 14.57 -9.01
CA ARG A 64 15.67 13.21 -9.17
C ARG A 64 14.92 12.33 -8.18
N GLY A 65 14.13 11.40 -8.72
CA GLY A 65 13.48 10.35 -7.94
C GLY A 65 14.51 9.41 -7.31
N ARG A 66 14.03 8.37 -6.62
CA ARG A 66 14.90 7.38 -5.97
C ARG A 66 15.77 6.61 -6.97
N ARG A 67 15.32 6.53 -8.23
CA ARG A 67 16.06 5.94 -9.34
C ARG A 67 16.15 6.93 -10.50
N GLU A 68 17.20 6.80 -11.29
CA GLU A 68 17.31 7.51 -12.56
C GLU A 68 16.38 6.86 -13.59
N TRP A 69 15.18 7.41 -13.73
CA TRP A 69 14.21 7.03 -14.76
C TRP A 69 14.61 7.61 -16.12
N SER A 70 14.50 6.80 -17.18
CA SER A 70 14.66 7.27 -18.56
C SER A 70 13.57 8.28 -18.93
N PRO A 71 13.75 9.11 -19.98
CA PRO A 71 12.72 10.04 -20.44
C PRO A 71 11.37 9.35 -20.76
N GLU A 72 11.43 8.14 -21.33
CA GLU A 72 10.25 7.32 -21.65
C GLU A 72 9.55 6.82 -20.38
N GLU A 73 10.32 6.32 -19.41
CA GLU A 73 9.82 5.84 -18.12
C GLU A 73 9.21 6.98 -17.29
N ARG A 74 9.82 8.18 -17.33
CA ARG A 74 9.27 9.37 -16.67
C ARG A 74 7.92 9.78 -17.24
N ARG A 75 7.78 9.74 -18.56
CA ARG A 75 6.50 10.02 -19.22
C ARG A 75 5.45 9.02 -18.76
N GLU A 76 5.79 7.73 -18.75
CA GLU A 76 4.87 6.68 -18.30
C GLU A 76 4.49 6.85 -16.82
N LEU A 77 5.44 7.20 -15.97
CA LEU A 77 5.20 7.47 -14.56
C LEU A 77 4.27 8.67 -14.35
N MET A 78 4.42 9.74 -15.12
CA MET A 78 3.55 10.92 -15.05
C MET A 78 2.14 10.65 -15.61
N GLU A 79 2.03 9.84 -16.66
CA GLU A 79 0.76 9.55 -17.34
C GLU A 79 -0.05 8.46 -16.62
N LYS A 80 0.61 7.39 -16.17
CA LYS A 80 -0.03 6.20 -15.59
C LYS A 80 0.15 6.08 -14.07
N GLY A 81 1.01 6.90 -13.46
CA GLY A 81 1.35 6.80 -12.04
C GLY A 81 2.25 5.60 -11.69
N LYS A 82 2.70 4.82 -12.68
CA LYS A 82 3.57 3.65 -12.53
C LYS A 82 4.37 3.41 -13.81
N VAL A 83 5.50 2.74 -13.71
CA VAL A 83 6.30 2.34 -14.88
C VAL A 83 6.04 0.86 -15.18
N THR A 84 5.76 0.54 -16.44
CA THR A 84 5.53 -0.85 -16.86
C THR A 84 6.83 -1.64 -16.79
N GLY A 85 6.78 -2.88 -16.30
CA GLY A 85 7.97 -3.70 -16.10
C GLY A 85 8.72 -3.39 -14.81
N TYR A 86 8.12 -2.65 -13.88
CA TYR A 86 8.66 -2.47 -12.52
C TYR A 86 7.68 -2.93 -11.46
N TYR A 87 8.21 -3.50 -10.38
CA TYR A 87 7.45 -3.84 -9.17
C TYR A 87 8.11 -3.25 -7.93
N GLY A 88 7.29 -2.69 -7.05
CA GLY A 88 7.72 -2.20 -5.74
C GLY A 88 7.73 -3.35 -4.73
N THR A 89 8.85 -3.53 -4.04
CA THR A 89 8.94 -4.43 -2.89
C THR A 89 9.29 -3.61 -1.66
N SER A 90 8.50 -3.78 -0.59
CA SER A 90 8.80 -3.17 0.71
C SER A 90 9.80 -4.07 1.43
N ALA A 91 10.91 -3.48 1.89
CA ALA A 91 12.03 -4.21 2.49
C ALA A 91 11.70 -4.87 3.85
N HIS A 92 10.65 -4.40 4.54
CA HIS A 92 10.39 -4.75 5.93
C HIS A 92 9.16 -5.63 6.15
N VAL A 93 8.60 -6.22 5.10
CA VAL A 93 7.42 -7.09 5.21
C VAL A 93 7.82 -8.49 5.66
N THR A 94 8.42 -8.58 6.84
CA THR A 94 8.50 -9.81 7.60
C THR A 94 7.92 -9.51 8.97
N ASP A 95 7.14 -10.47 9.47
CA ASP A 95 6.22 -10.53 10.61
C ASP A 95 6.55 -9.79 11.93
N ALA A 96 7.71 -9.14 12.01
CA ALA A 96 8.33 -8.52 13.18
C ALA A 96 8.14 -6.99 13.28
N PHE A 97 7.80 -6.27 12.20
CA PHE A 97 7.74 -4.78 12.22
C PHE A 97 6.47 -4.21 11.55
N THR A 98 5.32 -4.39 12.20
CA THR A 98 4.03 -3.84 11.73
C THR A 98 4.00 -2.31 11.71
N ASP A 99 4.72 -1.64 12.62
CA ASP A 99 4.70 -0.17 12.73
C ASP A 99 5.51 0.53 11.62
N LEU A 100 6.49 -0.16 11.02
CA LEU A 100 7.27 0.32 9.88
C LEU A 100 6.70 -0.14 8.53
N ALA A 101 5.67 -1.00 8.55
CA ALA A 101 5.09 -1.57 7.34
C ALA A 101 4.34 -0.54 6.49
N ASP A 102 4.06 0.64 7.05
CA ASP A 102 3.34 1.76 6.44
C ASP A 102 4.27 2.89 5.91
N ASP A 103 5.60 2.70 5.90
CA ASP A 103 6.54 3.71 5.40
C ASP A 103 6.78 3.58 3.88
N PRO A 104 6.30 4.53 3.03
CA PRO A 104 6.55 4.52 1.60
C PRO A 104 8.03 4.71 1.23
N THR A 105 8.87 5.22 2.13
CA THR A 105 10.31 5.38 1.90
C THR A 105 11.08 4.06 2.00
N ALA A 106 10.46 2.98 2.46
CA ALA A 106 11.07 1.64 2.52
C ALA A 106 10.83 0.80 1.24
N VAL A 107 10.20 1.38 0.20
CA VAL A 107 9.89 0.68 -1.06
C VAL A 107 11.03 0.81 -2.08
N THR A 108 11.53 -0.33 -2.53
CA THR A 108 12.52 -0.41 -3.61
C THR A 108 11.84 -0.87 -4.90
N PHE A 109 12.11 -0.17 -6.00
CA PHE A 109 11.60 -0.52 -7.33
C PHE A 109 12.57 -1.46 -8.06
N HIS A 110 12.12 -2.68 -8.29
CA HIS A 110 12.85 -3.69 -9.04
C HIS A 110 12.31 -3.76 -10.46
N LYS A 111 13.21 -3.90 -11.43
CA LYS A 111 12.84 -4.15 -12.82
C LYS A 111 12.45 -5.63 -12.94
N LEU A 112 11.34 -5.92 -13.60
CA LEU A 112 11.01 -7.26 -14.05
C LEU A 112 11.91 -7.57 -15.24
N ASP A 113 12.91 -8.41 -15.02
CA ASP A 113 13.61 -9.07 -16.11
C ASP A 113 12.67 -10.18 -16.63
N ILE A 114 12.07 -9.93 -17.79
CA ILE A 114 11.26 -10.89 -18.55
C ILE A 114 12.06 -11.29 -19.77
#